data_AF-A0A1V4R7N9-F1
#
_entry.id   AF-A0A1V4R7N9-F1
#
_cell.length_a   1.000
_cell.length_b   1.000
_cell.length_c   1.000
_cell.angle_alpha   90.00
_cell.angle_beta   90.00
_cell.angle_gamma   90.00
#
_symmetry.space_group_name_H-M   'P 1'
#
loop_
_entity.id
_entity.type
_entity.pdbx_description
1 polymer ?
#
loop_
_entity_poly.entity_id
_entity_poly.type
_entity_poly.pdbx_seq_one_letter_code
_entity_poly.pdbx_strand_id
1 'polypeptide(L)'
;MQVLNGCGKKGLAREVRNILIDKGFDVLSFDNAEKFLYEKTVIVIRNMNYDKFNMLYKEIPVHKVYKQINEHSLYDFTIIIGKDYKQIFAL
;
A
#
# COMPACT_ATOMS: atom_id res chain seq x y z
N MET A 1 -4.82 -5.53 -4.76
CA MET A 1 -4.49 -4.81 -3.50
C MET A 1 -5.27 -3.50 -3.40
N GLN A 2 -5.29 -2.85 -2.24
CA GLN A 2 -5.80 -1.48 -2.06
C GLN A 2 -4.68 -0.52 -1.64
N VAL A 3 -4.78 0.74 -2.06
CA VAL A 3 -3.85 1.83 -1.70
C VAL A 3 -4.58 2.93 -0.92
N LEU A 4 -4.10 3.28 0.27
CA LEU A 4 -4.71 4.29 1.14
C LEU A 4 -3.76 5.45 1.42
N ASN A 5 -4.22 6.68 1.25
CA ASN A 5 -3.48 7.88 1.65
C ASN A 5 -3.58 8.09 3.18
N GLY A 6 -2.52 7.78 3.89
CA GLY A 6 -2.42 7.93 5.34
C GLY A 6 -1.77 9.22 5.81
N CYS A 7 -1.35 10.12 4.90
CA CYS A 7 -0.65 11.36 5.27
C CYS A 7 -1.35 12.65 4.80
N GLY A 8 -2.47 12.54 4.09
CA GLY A 8 -3.34 13.66 3.74
C GLY A 8 -2.88 14.48 2.53
N LYS A 9 -1.84 14.04 1.81
CA LYS A 9 -1.39 14.70 0.57
C LYS A 9 -2.43 14.46 -0.54
N LYS A 10 -3.07 15.53 -1.02
CA LYS A 10 -4.07 15.44 -2.10
C LYS A 10 -3.49 14.75 -3.34
N GLY A 11 -4.22 13.78 -3.89
CA GLY A 11 -3.84 13.05 -5.11
C GLY A 11 -2.91 11.84 -4.88
N LEU A 12 -2.26 11.74 -3.71
CA LEU A 12 -1.16 10.79 -3.49
C LEU A 12 -1.53 9.32 -3.70
N ALA A 13 -2.69 8.87 -3.21
CA ALA A 13 -3.12 7.48 -3.41
C ALA A 13 -3.31 7.12 -4.89
N ARG A 14 -3.74 8.09 -5.73
CA ARG A 14 -3.88 7.90 -7.17
C ARG A 14 -2.53 7.81 -7.88
N GLU A 15 -1.59 8.67 -7.48
CA GLU A 15 -0.24 8.67 -8.05
C GLU A 15 0.50 7.37 -7.71
N VAL A 16 0.46 6.96 -6.44
CA VAL A 16 1.05 5.69 -6.00
C VAL A 16 0.38 4.48 -6.66
N ARG A 17 -0.95 4.49 -6.81
CA ARG A 17 -1.66 3.45 -7.60
C ARG A 17 -1.06 3.31 -8.99
N ASN A 18 -0.87 4.42 -9.71
CA ASN A 18 -0.35 4.36 -11.08
C ASN A 18 1.07 3.77 -11.12
N ILE A 19 1.95 4.18 -10.20
CA ILE A 19 3.29 3.60 -10.06
C ILE A 19 3.23 2.07 -9.86
N LEU A 20 2.32 1.60 -9.01
CA LEU A 20 2.18 0.16 -8.74
C LEU A 20 1.64 -0.60 -9.95
N ILE A 21 0.70 -0.01 -10.71
CA ILE A 21 0.20 -0.60 -11.95
C ILE A 21 1.31 -0.66 -13.00
N ASP A 22 2.12 0.38 -13.15
CA ASP A 22 3.25 0.42 -14.08
C ASP A 22 4.32 -0.64 -13.71
N LYS A 23 4.42 -1.00 -12.42
CA LYS A 23 5.24 -2.11 -11.93
C LYS A 23 4.59 -3.51 -12.08
N GLY A 24 3.40 -3.59 -12.66
CA GLY A 24 2.70 -4.86 -12.92
C GLY A 24 1.85 -5.38 -11.76
N PHE A 25 1.56 -4.56 -10.74
CA PHE A 25 0.68 -4.95 -9.64
C PHE A 25 -0.79 -4.65 -9.94
N ASP A 26 -1.67 -5.56 -9.52
CA ASP A 26 -3.13 -5.35 -9.57
C ASP A 26 -3.62 -4.52 -8.37
N VAL A 27 -4.03 -3.27 -8.64
CA VAL A 27 -4.61 -2.34 -7.67
C VAL A 27 -6.12 -2.20 -7.91
N LEU A 28 -6.89 -2.87 -7.05
CA LEU A 28 -8.35 -2.95 -7.14
C LEU A 28 -9.02 -1.64 -6.74
N SER A 29 -8.44 -0.91 -5.78
CA SER A 29 -9.01 0.37 -5.31
C SER A 29 -7.94 1.27 -4.69
N PHE A 30 -8.24 2.56 -4.64
CA PHE A 30 -7.44 3.57 -3.95
C PHE A 30 -8.34 4.60 -3.27
N ASP A 31 -7.98 5.04 -2.06
CA ASP A 31 -8.76 6.02 -1.30
C ASP A 31 -7.90 6.72 -0.24
N ASN A 32 -8.50 7.52 0.63
CA ASN A 32 -7.91 7.99 1.88
C ASN A 32 -8.02 6.93 2.98
N ALA A 33 -7.03 6.91 3.88
CA ALA A 33 -7.19 6.21 5.14
C ALA A 33 -8.20 6.98 6.03
N GLU A 34 -8.75 6.30 7.04
CA GLU A 34 -9.65 6.94 8.02
C GLU A 34 -9.00 8.13 8.75
N LYS A 35 -7.67 8.11 8.89
CA LYS A 35 -6.88 9.15 9.56
C LYS A 35 -5.59 9.44 8.80
N PHE A 36 -5.15 10.69 8.84
CA PHE A 36 -3.93 11.17 8.18
C PHE A 36 -2.71 11.24 9.11
N LEU A 37 -2.51 10.23 9.95
CA LEU A 37 -1.49 10.22 11.01
C LEU A 37 -0.31 9.30 10.72
N TYR A 38 -0.20 8.75 9.51
CA TYR A 38 0.84 7.80 9.16
C TYR A 38 2.13 8.52 8.80
N GLU A 39 3.14 8.42 9.68
CA GLU A 39 4.49 8.94 9.42
C GLU A 39 5.26 8.04 8.45
N LYS A 40 5.03 6.72 8.52
CA LYS A 40 5.71 5.69 7.71
C LYS A 40 4.72 4.91 6.86
N THR A 41 5.14 4.56 5.66
CA THR A 41 4.39 3.70 4.74
C THR A 41 4.44 2.26 5.24
N VAL A 42 3.29 1.59 5.25
CA VAL A 42 3.14 0.24 5.80
C VAL A 42 2.34 -0.65 4.86
N ILE A 43 2.66 -1.94 4.89
CA ILE A 43 1.87 -2.98 4.21
C ILE A 43 1.07 -3.73 5.26
N VAL A 44 -0.23 -3.92 5.02
CA VAL A 44 -1.11 -4.77 5.81
C VAL A 44 -1.48 -5.98 4.96
N ILE A 45 -1.10 -7.17 5.42
CA ILE A 45 -1.49 -8.45 4.80
C ILE A 45 -2.90 -8.77 5.25
N ARG A 46 -3.80 -8.95 4.26
CA ARG A 46 -5.22 -9.27 4.44
C ARG A 46 -5.51 -10.73 4.07
N ASN A 47 -4.83 -11.26 3.07
CA ASN A 47 -4.81 -12.68 2.72
C ASN A 47 -3.36 -13.14 2.49
N MET A 48 -3.02 -14.36 2.92
CA MET A 48 -1.67 -14.89 2.78
C MET A 48 -1.44 -15.48 1.39
N ASN A 49 -0.92 -14.64 0.49
CA ASN A 49 -0.31 -15.07 -0.77
C ASN A 49 1.18 -14.74 -0.74
N TYR A 50 2.01 -15.72 -0.37
CA TYR A 50 3.45 -15.53 -0.15
C TYR A 50 4.20 -15.11 -1.42
N ASP A 51 3.84 -15.64 -2.58
CA ASP A 51 4.48 -15.29 -3.85
C ASP A 51 4.24 -13.80 -4.19
N LYS A 52 2.99 -13.36 -4.12
CA LYS A 52 2.65 -11.95 -4.33
C LYS A 52 3.29 -11.05 -3.29
N PHE A 53 3.36 -11.48 -2.03
CA PHE A 53 4.02 -10.71 -0.98
C PHE A 53 5.51 -10.53 -1.25
N ASN A 54 6.21 -11.60 -1.66
CA ASN A 54 7.63 -11.55 -1.97
C ASN A 54 7.93 -10.62 -3.16
N MET A 55 7.07 -10.60 -4.18
CA MET A 55 7.18 -9.64 -5.28
C MET A 55 6.96 -8.20 -4.79
N LEU A 56 5.90 -7.98 -4.00
CA LEU A 56 5.57 -6.65 -3.47
C LEU A 56 6.66 -6.08 -2.56
N TYR A 57 7.20 -6.91 -1.66
CA TYR A 57 8.18 -6.48 -0.66
C TYR A 57 9.53 -6.10 -1.27
N LYS A 58 9.90 -6.70 -2.42
CA LYS A 58 11.09 -6.29 -3.18
C LYS A 58 10.93 -4.91 -3.81
N GLU A 59 9.71 -4.56 -4.20
CA GLU A 59 9.40 -3.32 -4.93
C GLU A 59 9.07 -2.13 -4.03
N ILE A 60 8.66 -2.39 -2.78
CA ILE A 60 8.23 -1.38 -1.82
C ILE A 60 9.01 -1.59 -0.49
N PRO A 61 10.12 -0.87 -0.29
CA PRO A 61 11.01 -1.05 0.87
C PRO A 61 10.40 -0.43 2.13
N VAL A 62 9.32 -1.02 2.65
CA VAL A 62 8.65 -0.56 3.86
C VAL A 62 9.36 -1.02 5.14
N HIS A 63 9.28 -0.19 6.17
CA HIS A 63 9.85 -0.49 7.49
C HIS A 63 9.03 -1.51 8.27
N LYS A 64 7.71 -1.55 8.04
CA LYS A 64 6.79 -2.40 8.78
C LYS A 64 5.76 -3.05 7.88
N VAL A 65 5.52 -4.32 8.18
CA VAL A 65 4.46 -5.14 7.63
C VAL A 65 3.61 -5.64 8.79
N TYR A 66 2.30 -5.44 8.69
CA TYR A 66 1.32 -5.95 9.65
C TYR A 66 0.57 -7.12 9.04
N LYS A 67 0.27 -8.13 9.86
CA LYS A 67 -0.60 -9.24 9.47
C LYS A 67 -1.95 -9.04 10.14
N GLN A 68 -2.96 -8.68 9.36
CA GLN A 68 -4.34 -8.52 9.82
C GLN A 68 -5.25 -9.26 8.84
N ILE A 69 -5.23 -10.60 8.97
CA ILE A 69 -5.94 -11.51 8.08
C ILE A 69 -7.44 -11.31 8.21
N ASN A 70 -8.12 -11.24 7.07
CA ASN A 70 -9.56 -11.18 6.98
C ASN A 70 -9.98 -11.96 5.72
N GLU A 71 -10.57 -13.13 5.91
CA GLU A 71 -10.99 -14.04 4.83
C GLU A 71 -12.11 -13.46 3.95
N HIS A 72 -12.83 -12.45 4.46
CA HIS A 72 -13.84 -11.73 3.70
C HIS A 72 -13.27 -10.51 2.94
N SER A 73 -11.97 -10.22 3.10
CA SER A 73 -11.35 -9.10 2.40
C SER A 73 -11.20 -9.42 0.91
N LEU A 74 -11.63 -8.50 0.06
CA LEU A 74 -11.38 -8.56 -1.39
C LEU A 74 -9.90 -8.28 -1.75
N TYR A 75 -9.07 -7.93 -0.78
CA TYR A 75 -7.70 -7.51 -1.01
C TYR A 75 -6.73 -8.55 -0.43
N ASP A 76 -5.66 -8.86 -1.17
CA ASP A 76 -4.53 -9.60 -0.59
C ASP A 76 -3.72 -8.71 0.37
N PHE A 77 -3.55 -7.43 -0.01
CA PHE A 77 -2.77 -6.43 0.71
C PHE A 77 -3.47 -5.07 0.73
N THR A 78 -3.24 -4.32 1.79
CA THR A 78 -3.50 -2.87 1.87
C THR A 78 -2.18 -2.14 2.06
N ILE A 79 -1.86 -1.18 1.20
CA ILE A 79 -0.74 -0.26 1.37
C ILE A 79 -1.29 1.02 1.98
N ILE A 80 -0.78 1.44 3.14
CA ILE A 80 -1.13 2.73 3.73
C ILE A 80 0.09 3.63 3.61
N ILE A 81 -0.05 4.71 2.84
CA ILE A 81 1.03 5.62 2.47
C ILE A 81 1.27 6.63 3.60
N GLY A 82 2.52 6.67 4.08
CA GLY A 82 2.95 7.61 5.12
C GLY A 82 3.57 8.89 4.56
N LYS A 83 4.05 9.76 5.45
CA LYS A 83 4.79 10.98 5.08
C LYS A 83 6.14 10.70 4.42
N ASP A 84 6.67 9.50 4.59
CA ASP A 84 7.88 9.00 3.92
C ASP A 84 7.68 8.61 2.44
N TYR A 85 6.50 8.85 1.84
CA TYR A 85 6.17 8.43 0.48
C TYR A 85 7.23 8.74 -0.58
N LYS A 86 7.92 9.89 -0.48
CA LYS A 86 8.99 10.28 -1.42
C LYS A 86 10.24 9.41 -1.34
N GLN A 87 10.43 8.69 -0.24
CA GLN A 87 11.54 7.75 -0.04
C GLN A 87 11.18 6.36 -0.61
N ILE A 88 9.89 6.09 -0.79
CA ILE A 88 9.36 4.77 -1.14
C ILE A 88 8.92 4.71 -2.61
N PHE A 89 8.34 5.80 -3.12
CA PHE A 89 7.77 5.89 -4.46
C PHE A 89 8.45 7.02 -5.24
N ALA A 90 8.68 6.79 -6.54
CA ALA A 90 9.25 7.78 -7.44
C ALA A 90 8.19 8.85 -7.80
N LEU A 91 8.08 9.88 -6.96
CA LEU A 91 7.09 10.97 -7.02
C LEU A 91 7.74 12.35 -6.86
#